data_AF-D0I5B6-F1
#
_entry.id   AF-D0I5B6-F1
#
_cell.length_a   1.000
_cell.length_b   1.000
_cell.length_c   1.000
_cell.angle_alpha   90.00
_cell.angle_beta   90.00
_cell.angle_gamma   90.00
#
_symmetry.space_group_name_H-M   'P 1'
#
loop_
_entity.id
_entity.type
_entity.pdbx_description
1 polymer ?
#
loop_
_entity_poly.entity_id
_entity_poly.type
_entity_poly.pdbx_seq_one_letter_code
_entity_poly.pdbx_strand_id
1 'polypeptide(L)'
;MSTFWGKVNASLSETLKDLSEYQERVWIVSIRDNLLLNDSFVVSEDTFREPMDWMIDQGYPDDVLEALEYQKLSQTISVKVGNVEHCIMRVK
;
A
#
# COMPACT_ATOMS: atom_id res chain seq x y z
N MET A 1 12.95 19.37 1.18
CA MET A 1 13.74 18.13 1.16
C MET A 1 12.86 17.00 0.67
N SER A 2 13.33 16.33 -0.39
CA SER A 2 12.82 15.13 -1.08
C SER A 2 11.36 15.12 -1.57
N THR A 3 11.16 15.57 -2.81
CA THR A 3 9.93 15.35 -3.58
C THR A 3 10.04 14.00 -4.28
N PHE A 4 9.59 12.92 -3.64
CA PHE A 4 9.57 11.57 -4.21
C PHE A 4 8.27 11.38 -5.02
N TRP A 5 8.16 12.03 -6.17
CA TRP A 5 7.14 11.66 -7.17
C TRP A 5 7.73 10.57 -8.06
N GLY A 6 7.67 9.33 -7.58
CA GLY A 6 7.75 8.18 -8.47
C GLY A 6 6.59 8.29 -9.46
N LYS A 7 6.87 8.09 -10.76
CA LYS A 7 5.87 8.09 -11.83
C LYS A 7 4.69 7.21 -11.43
N VAL A 8 3.60 7.83 -10.98
CA VAL A 8 2.32 7.13 -10.82
C VAL A 8 1.88 6.77 -12.24
N ASN A 9 1.90 5.49 -12.57
CA ASN A 9 1.50 5.00 -13.89
C ASN A 9 0.07 5.47 -14.20
N ALA A 10 -0.24 5.84 -15.44
CA ALA A 10 -1.54 6.43 -15.80
C ALA A 10 -2.72 5.53 -15.38
N SER A 11 -2.54 4.21 -15.44
CA SER A 11 -3.51 3.22 -14.98
C SER A 11 -3.82 3.34 -13.48
N LEU A 12 -2.83 3.64 -12.62
CA LEU A 12 -3.07 3.85 -11.18
C LEU A 12 -3.85 5.13 -10.92
N SER A 13 -3.63 6.17 -11.71
CA SER A 13 -4.34 7.45 -11.58
C SER A 13 -5.83 7.32 -11.92
N GLU A 14 -6.16 6.48 -12.92
CA GLU A 14 -7.53 6.13 -13.27
C GLU A 14 -8.18 5.26 -12.18
N THR A 15 -7.49 4.21 -11.71
CA THR A 15 -7.98 3.38 -10.59
C THR A 15 -8.23 4.21 -9.33
N LEU A 16 -7.33 5.15 -8.99
CA LEU A 16 -7.50 6.03 -7.83
C LEU A 16 -8.67 7.02 -7.98
N LYS A 17 -9.01 7.43 -9.21
CA LYS A 17 -10.20 8.26 -9.47
C LYS A 17 -11.49 7.47 -9.26
N ASP A 18 -11.54 6.24 -9.77
CA ASP A 18 -12.69 5.35 -9.55
C ASP A 18 -12.84 5.02 -8.05
N LEU A 19 -11.72 4.92 -7.33
CA LEU A 19 -11.71 4.69 -5.89
C LEU A 19 -12.21 5.88 -5.04
N SER A 20 -12.48 7.05 -5.65
CA SER A 20 -13.05 8.20 -4.95
C SER A 20 -14.45 7.93 -4.41
N GLU A 21 -15.21 7.02 -5.02
CA GLU A 21 -16.59 6.69 -4.62
C GLU A 21 -16.66 5.77 -3.39
N TYR A 22 -15.55 5.14 -3.02
CA TYR A 22 -15.49 4.14 -1.95
C TYR A 22 -15.27 4.80 -0.59
N GLN A 23 -15.94 4.36 0.46
CA GLN A 23 -15.85 5.03 1.78
C GLN A 23 -14.69 4.53 2.63
N GLU A 24 -14.08 3.39 2.29
CA GLU A 24 -13.08 2.74 3.12
C GLU A 24 -11.64 3.14 2.77
N ARG A 25 -10.68 2.64 3.57
CA ARG A 25 -9.25 2.98 3.41
C ARG A 25 -8.72 2.34 2.14
N VAL A 26 -7.83 3.06 1.48
CA VAL A 26 -7.16 2.59 0.26
C VAL A 26 -5.66 2.63 0.49
N TRP A 27 -5.00 1.54 0.12
CA TRP A 27 -3.55 1.35 0.24
C TRP A 27 -2.94 1.15 -1.14
N ILE A 28 -1.80 1.79 -1.38
CA ILE A 28 -0.92 1.46 -2.50
C ILE A 28 0.21 0.61 -1.94
N VAL A 29 0.42 -0.55 -2.54
CA VAL A 29 1.53 -1.45 -2.18
C VAL A 29 2.43 -1.59 -3.40
N SER A 30 3.70 -1.23 -3.22
CA SER A 30 4.74 -1.42 -4.23
C SER A 30 5.69 -2.52 -3.78
N ILE A 31 5.87 -3.55 -4.59
CA ILE A 31 6.85 -4.62 -4.35
C ILE A 31 8.13 -4.24 -5.10
N ARG A 32 9.22 -4.14 -4.36
CA ARG A 32 10.57 -3.96 -4.89
C ARG A 32 11.29 -5.30 -4.81
N ASP A 33 11.58 -5.85 -5.97
CA ASP A 33 12.57 -6.92 -6.12
C ASP A 33 13.91 -6.31 -6.58
N ASN A 34 15.01 -7.02 -6.39
CA ASN A 34 16.35 -6.61 -6.85
C ASN A 34 16.46 -6.50 -8.37
N LEU A 35 15.46 -7.02 -9.09
CA LEU A 35 15.24 -6.80 -10.51
C LEU A 35 14.42 -5.52 -10.65
N LEU A 36 14.88 -4.55 -11.45
CA LEU A 36 14.37 -3.18 -11.65
C LEU A 36 12.85 -2.99 -11.91
N LEU A 37 12.04 -4.05 -11.84
CA LEU A 37 10.59 -4.06 -11.94
C LEU A 37 9.98 -3.81 -10.55
N ASN A 38 9.35 -2.64 -10.40
CA ASN A 38 8.52 -2.34 -9.24
C ASN A 38 7.06 -2.55 -9.63
N ASP A 39 6.49 -3.69 -9.23
CA ASP A 39 5.05 -3.90 -9.35
C ASP A 39 4.34 -3.10 -8.27
N SER A 40 3.27 -2.40 -8.64
CA SER A 40 2.45 -1.63 -7.70
C SER A 40 1.00 -1.96 -7.91
N PHE A 41 0.28 -2.21 -6.82
CA PHE A 41 -1.13 -2.52 -6.84
C PHE A 41 -1.86 -1.71 -5.78
N VAL A 42 -3.17 -1.59 -5.99
CA VAL A 42 -4.07 -0.88 -5.09
C VAL A 42 -4.89 -1.90 -4.33
N VAL A 43 -4.93 -1.74 -3.02
CA VAL A 43 -5.67 -2.58 -2.09
C VAL A 43 -6.75 -1.71 -1.46
N SER A 44 -8.01 -2.08 -1.66
CA SER A 44 -9.15 -1.40 -1.04
C SER A 44 -9.69 -2.23 0.12
N GLU A 45 -9.98 -1.58 1.25
CA GLU A 45 -10.54 -2.26 2.42
C GLU A 45 -12.02 -2.66 2.22
N ASP A 46 -12.74 -2.18 1.19
CA ASP A 46 -14.20 -2.38 1.02
C ASP A 46 -14.70 -3.83 1.03
N THR A 47 -13.78 -4.79 0.87
CA THR A 47 -14.08 -6.24 0.85
C THR A 47 -13.52 -6.98 2.06
N PHE A 48 -12.88 -6.27 2.99
CA PHE A 48 -12.19 -6.85 4.13
C PHE A 48 -13.19 -7.20 5.23
N ARG A 49 -12.89 -8.26 5.96
CA ARG A 49 -13.67 -8.62 7.16
C ARG A 49 -13.19 -7.85 8.38
N GLU A 50 -11.88 -7.58 8.43
CA GLU A 50 -11.20 -6.89 9.52
C GLU A 50 -10.19 -5.87 8.92
N PRO A 51 -9.84 -4.79 9.64
CA PRO A 51 -8.81 -3.87 9.16
C PRO A 51 -7.52 -4.61 8.80
N MET A 52 -6.93 -4.26 7.65
CA MET A 52 -5.67 -4.86 7.18
C MET A 52 -5.72 -6.38 6.89
N ASP A 53 -6.91 -6.97 6.70
CA ASP A 53 -7.12 -8.42 6.39
C ASP A 53 -6.16 -8.94 5.31
N TRP A 54 -6.04 -8.20 4.21
CA TRP A 54 -5.12 -8.57 3.12
C TRP A 54 -3.64 -8.62 3.58
N MET A 55 -3.21 -7.70 4.43
CA MET A 55 -1.83 -7.67 4.92
C MET A 55 -1.56 -8.80 5.93
N ILE A 56 -2.55 -9.15 6.73
CA ILE A 56 -2.51 -10.33 7.60
C ILE A 56 -2.34 -11.59 6.75
N ASP A 57 -3.14 -11.73 5.69
CA ASP A 57 -3.05 -12.86 4.73
C ASP A 57 -1.69 -12.94 4.02
N GLN A 58 -1.05 -11.79 3.76
CA GLN A 58 0.30 -11.75 3.21
C GLN A 58 1.41 -12.07 4.23
N GLY A 59 1.08 -12.23 5.51
CA GLY A 59 2.04 -12.57 6.56
C GLY A 59 2.89 -11.39 7.03
N TYR A 60 2.31 -10.19 7.04
CA TYR A 60 2.95 -9.01 7.62
C TYR A 60 3.09 -9.20 9.13
N PRO A 61 4.22 -8.79 9.73
CA PRO A 61 4.41 -8.92 11.16
C PRO A 61 3.56 -7.91 11.94
N ASP A 62 3.12 -8.31 13.14
CA ASP A 62 2.17 -7.54 13.97
C ASP A 62 2.66 -6.13 14.30
N ASP A 63 3.97 -5.93 14.47
CA ASP A 63 4.58 -4.63 14.73
C ASP A 63 4.41 -3.65 13.55
N VAL A 64 4.41 -4.17 12.33
CA VAL A 64 4.15 -3.38 11.11
C VAL A 64 2.68 -3.08 10.95
N LEU A 65 1.80 -4.04 11.26
CA LEU A 65 0.35 -3.81 11.27
C LEU A 65 -0.04 -2.73 12.27
N GLU A 66 0.51 -2.79 13.49
CA GLU A 66 0.31 -1.75 14.51
C GLU A 66 0.82 -0.38 14.01
N ALA A 67 2.00 -0.34 13.39
CA ALA A 67 2.53 0.90 12.80
C ALA A 67 1.66 1.46 11.68
N LEU A 68 0.99 0.60 10.89
CA LEU A 68 0.07 0.97 9.83
C LEU A 68 -1.25 1.52 10.36
N GLU A 69 -1.75 1.03 11.49
CA GLU A 69 -2.95 1.58 12.14
C GLU A 69 -2.76 3.03 12.58
N TYR A 70 -1.60 3.35 13.15
CA TYR A 70 -1.27 4.69 13.62
C TYR A 70 -0.73 5.61 12.52
N GLN A 71 -0.61 5.10 11.30
CA GLN A 71 -0.01 5.82 10.19
C GLN A 71 -0.90 6.97 9.72
N LYS A 72 -0.26 8.13 9.46
CA LYS A 72 -0.93 9.25 8.80
C LYS A 72 -1.02 9.01 7.30
N LEU A 73 -2.03 9.59 6.66
CA LEU A 73 -2.16 9.61 5.20
C LEU A 73 -0.87 10.06 4.52
N SER A 74 -0.57 9.47 3.37
CA SER A 74 0.61 9.77 2.55
C SER A 74 1.96 9.46 3.19
N GLN A 75 2.01 8.78 4.34
CA GLN A 75 3.24 8.16 4.81
C GLN A 75 3.43 6.82 4.11
N THR A 76 4.70 6.46 3.88
CA THR A 76 5.09 5.17 3.31
C THR A 76 5.85 4.36 4.35
N ILE A 77 5.49 3.09 4.53
CA ILE A 77 6.24 2.11 5.34
C ILE A 77 6.84 1.07 4.40
N SER A 78 8.15 0.86 4.51
CA SER A 78 8.84 -0.26 3.91
C SER A 78 8.87 -1.43 4.89
N VAL A 79 8.48 -2.61 4.46
CA VAL A 79 8.54 -3.84 5.24
C VAL A 79 9.05 -4.98 4.36
N LYS A 80 9.88 -5.83 4.95
CA LYS A 80 10.38 -7.01 4.27
C LYS A 80 9.44 -8.17 4.52
N VAL A 81 8.81 -8.68 3.47
CA VAL A 81 7.94 -9.86 3.53
C VAL A 81 8.68 -10.99 2.80
N GLY A 82 9.18 -11.97 3.57
CA GLY A 82 10.08 -12.99 3.02
C GLY A 82 11.39 -12.39 2.48
N ASN A 83 11.60 -12.47 1.15
CA ASN A 83 12.81 -11.94 0.50
C ASN A 83 12.56 -10.69 -0.37
N VAL A 84 11.33 -10.15 -0.36
CA VAL A 84 10.94 -8.97 -1.13
C VAL A 84 10.64 -7.80 -0.20
N GLU A 85 10.91 -6.58 -0.67
CA GLU A 85 10.58 -5.36 0.06
C GLU A 85 9.23 -4.83 -0.44
N HIS A 86 8.27 -4.67 0.47
CA HIS A 86 6.98 -4.07 0.19
C HIS A 86 6.97 -2.65 0.75
N CYS A 87 6.63 -1.67 -0.08
CA CYS A 87 6.36 -0.29 0.33
C CYS A 87 4.85 -0.07 0.35
N ILE A 88 4.27 0.18 1.52
CA ILE A 88 2.85 0.47 1.67
C ILE A 88 2.65 1.97 1.89
N MET A 89 1.67 2.55 1.22
CA MET A 89 1.23 3.92 1.44
C MET A 89 -0.29 3.98 1.60
N ARG A 90 -0.75 4.61 2.69
CA ARG A 90 -2.16 4.92 2.87
C ARG A 90 -2.56 6.15 2.05
N VAL A 91 -3.59 6.00 1.21
CA VAL A 91 -4.10 7.06 0.32
C VAL A 91 -5.35 7.72 0.87
N LYS A 92 -6.19 6.98 1.62
CA LYS A 92 -7.47 7.43 2.16
C LYS A 92 -7.72 6.90 3.58
#